data_AF-A0A414URZ5-F1
#
_entry.id   AF-A0A414URZ5-F1
#
_cell.length_a   1.000
_cell.length_b   1.000
_cell.length_c   1.000
_cell.angle_alpha   90.00
_cell.angle_beta   90.00
_cell.angle_gamma   90.00
#
_symmetry.space_group_name_H-M   'P 1'
#
loop_
_entity.id
_entity.type
_entity.pdbx_description
1 polymer ?
#
loop_
_entity_poly.entity_id
_entity_poly.type
_entity_poly.pdbx_seq_one_letter_code
_entity_poly.pdbx_strand_id
1 'polypeptide(L)'
;MPGTEFQANASGNTELASQLQASITALVAAQAQAGNLSSSLQPLTSVTNEGSVQLPTLDTNALTQTITQISTAYESIESSFAKLSTKLPEIQKQLDQLSNIKLPENAMSQLKDNVDKINAGMKVLDQGLTTVSKNMGLLDKSTDSLSTAADGINTLLGGFKQLNGYNQTLLDGASKLKANSPSLVAGINTLAGGTDELASGLNTLGSQLCSGSEHSQQTVLHFETVLPHSFPEQQSFPKAEPYCKMEVSR
;
A
#
# COMPACT_ATOMS: atom_id res chain seq x y z
N MET A 1 40.93 -13.86 -70.24
CA MET A 1 40.09 -15.06 -70.00
C MET A 1 38.86 -14.60 -69.21
N PRO A 2 37.66 -14.56 -69.81
CA PRO A 2 36.45 -14.05 -69.17
C PRO A 2 35.93 -14.92 -68.00
N GLY A 3 36.31 -16.20 -67.95
CA GLY A 3 35.76 -17.17 -66.99
C GLY A 3 36.23 -17.00 -65.54
N THR A 4 37.40 -16.42 -65.31
CA THR A 4 37.98 -16.30 -63.95
C THR A 4 37.40 -15.12 -63.17
N GLU A 5 37.10 -13.99 -63.84
CA GLU A 5 36.45 -12.83 -63.21
C GLU A 5 35.00 -13.15 -62.81
N PHE A 6 34.27 -13.89 -63.64
CA PHE A 6 32.90 -14.32 -63.34
C PHE A 6 32.83 -15.27 -62.12
N GLN A 7 33.81 -16.16 -61.97
CA GLN A 7 33.89 -17.07 -60.81
C GLN A 7 34.26 -16.33 -59.51
N ALA A 8 35.19 -15.37 -59.57
CA ALA A 8 35.52 -14.52 -58.42
C ALA A 8 34.31 -13.69 -57.96
N ASN A 9 33.53 -13.20 -58.93
CA ASN A 9 32.31 -12.44 -58.67
C ASN A 9 31.16 -13.28 -58.09
N ALA A 10 30.95 -14.51 -58.57
CA ALA A 10 29.99 -15.44 -57.98
C ALA A 10 30.34 -15.83 -56.53
N SER A 11 31.64 -15.98 -56.25
CA SER A 11 32.15 -16.28 -54.90
C SER A 11 31.92 -15.11 -53.95
N GLY A 12 32.20 -13.88 -54.39
CA GLY A 12 31.93 -12.65 -53.63
C GLY A 12 30.45 -12.41 -53.32
N ASN A 13 29.54 -12.80 -54.20
CA ASN A 13 28.09 -12.72 -53.96
C ASN A 13 27.61 -13.76 -52.92
N THR A 14 28.25 -14.93 -52.87
CA THR A 14 27.94 -16.00 -51.92
C THR A 14 28.39 -15.65 -50.50
N GLU A 15 29.56 -15.01 -50.37
CA GLU A 15 30.07 -14.42 -49.13
C GLU A 15 29.10 -13.37 -48.56
N LEU A 16 28.64 -12.46 -49.42
CA LEU A 16 27.65 -11.43 -49.06
C LEU A 16 26.34 -12.06 -48.58
N ALA A 17 25.82 -13.06 -49.30
CA ALA A 17 24.60 -13.77 -48.94
C ALA A 17 24.70 -14.46 -47.57
N SER A 18 25.86 -15.03 -47.24
CA SER A 18 26.12 -15.67 -45.93
C SER A 18 26.17 -14.64 -44.81
N GLN A 19 26.82 -13.49 -45.03
CA GLN A 19 26.91 -12.42 -44.04
C GLN A 19 25.54 -11.79 -43.77
N LEU A 20 24.74 -11.55 -44.82
CA LEU A 20 23.36 -11.11 -44.67
C LEU A 20 22.52 -12.08 -43.86
N GLN A 21 22.68 -13.38 -44.11
CA GLN A 21 21.97 -14.40 -43.34
C GLN A 21 22.38 -14.37 -41.86
N ALA A 22 23.66 -14.18 -41.55
CA ALA A 22 24.13 -14.05 -40.17
C ALA A 22 23.49 -12.87 -39.45
N SER A 23 23.35 -11.73 -40.12
CA SER A 23 22.72 -10.53 -39.56
C SER A 23 21.23 -10.69 -39.35
N ILE A 24 20.53 -11.39 -40.26
CA ILE A 24 19.12 -11.77 -40.07
C ILE A 24 18.97 -12.68 -38.85
N THR A 25 19.87 -13.66 -38.67
CA THR A 25 19.84 -14.53 -37.50
C THR A 25 20.05 -13.75 -36.20
N ALA A 26 20.97 -12.79 -36.18
CA ALA A 26 21.17 -11.91 -35.03
C ALA A 26 19.91 -11.09 -34.70
N LEU A 27 19.20 -10.62 -35.73
CA LEU A 27 17.94 -9.88 -35.57
C LEU A 27 16.81 -10.73 -34.97
N VAL A 28 16.67 -11.97 -35.45
CA VAL A 28 15.67 -12.92 -34.92
C VAL A 28 15.96 -13.22 -33.45
N ALA A 29 17.23 -13.38 -33.08
CA ALA A 29 17.62 -13.60 -31.69
C ALA A 29 17.29 -12.38 -30.80
N ALA A 30 17.59 -11.17 -31.26
CA ALA A 30 17.25 -9.95 -30.54
C ALA A 30 15.73 -9.75 -30.40
N GLN A 31 14.95 -10.07 -31.44
CA GLN A 31 13.49 -10.02 -31.38
C GLN A 31 12.93 -11.01 -30.34
N ALA A 32 13.43 -12.24 -30.31
CA ALA A 32 13.00 -13.24 -29.34
C ALA A 32 13.26 -12.78 -27.89
N GLN A 33 14.43 -12.18 -27.64
CA GLN A 33 14.74 -11.65 -26.31
C GLN A 33 13.89 -10.44 -25.94
N ALA A 34 13.58 -9.55 -26.89
CA ALA A 34 12.65 -8.45 -26.66
C ALA A 34 11.26 -8.95 -26.23
N GLY A 35 10.78 -10.05 -26.81
CA GLY A 35 9.54 -10.71 -26.39
C GLY A 35 9.62 -11.35 -24.98
N ASN A 36 10.77 -11.94 -24.63
CA ASN A 36 11.02 -12.44 -23.27
C ASN A 36 10.97 -11.30 -22.24
N LEU A 37 11.60 -10.15 -22.55
CA LEU A 37 11.53 -8.96 -21.70
C LEU A 37 10.09 -8.45 -21.55
N SER A 38 9.30 -8.42 -22.64
CA SER A 38 7.88 -8.05 -22.56
C SER A 38 7.14 -8.89 -21.54
N SER A 39 7.40 -10.21 -21.53
CA SER A 39 6.79 -11.15 -20.59
C SER A 39 7.23 -10.89 -19.15
N SER A 40 8.51 -10.57 -18.93
CA SER A 40 9.05 -10.20 -17.61
C SER A 40 8.52 -8.85 -17.09
N LEU A 41 8.15 -7.92 -17.98
CA LEU A 41 7.59 -6.61 -17.63
C LEU A 41 6.06 -6.62 -17.43
N GLN A 42 5.33 -7.63 -17.94
CA GLN A 42 3.86 -7.74 -17.75
C GLN A 42 3.41 -7.58 -16.28
N PRO A 43 4.05 -8.22 -15.28
CA PRO A 43 3.61 -8.16 -13.88
C PRO A 43 3.61 -6.73 -13.29
N LEU A 44 4.41 -5.81 -13.85
CA LEU A 44 4.51 -4.44 -13.35
C LEU A 44 3.25 -3.62 -13.63
N THR A 45 2.44 -4.00 -14.62
CA THR A 45 1.16 -3.33 -14.91
C THR A 45 0.09 -3.54 -13.84
N SER A 46 0.31 -4.50 -12.93
CA SER A 46 -0.63 -4.93 -11.89
C SER A 46 -0.43 -4.24 -10.54
N VAL A 47 0.56 -3.33 -10.41
CA VAL A 47 0.80 -2.58 -9.16
C VAL A 47 -0.24 -1.46 -9.04
N THR A 48 -1.48 -1.84 -8.81
CA THR A 48 -2.61 -0.92 -8.56
C THR A 48 -3.37 -1.28 -7.28
N ASN A 49 -3.02 -2.39 -6.62
CA ASN A 49 -3.74 -2.85 -5.45
C ASN A 49 -3.15 -2.27 -4.17
N GLU A 50 -3.89 -1.32 -3.59
CA GLU A 50 -3.64 -0.62 -2.32
C GLU A 50 -3.50 -1.55 -1.09
N GLY A 51 -3.66 -2.88 -1.24
CA GLY A 51 -3.61 -3.87 -0.14
C GLY A 51 -2.42 -4.83 -0.14
N SER A 52 -1.61 -4.87 -1.21
CA SER A 52 -0.46 -5.78 -1.32
C SER A 52 0.85 -5.00 -1.32
N VAL A 53 1.60 -5.08 -0.22
CA VAL A 53 2.93 -4.43 -0.04
C VAL A 53 4.03 -5.13 -0.86
N GLN A 54 3.69 -6.19 -1.59
CA GLN A 54 4.65 -6.93 -2.41
C GLN A 54 4.91 -6.17 -3.71
N LEU A 55 6.01 -5.42 -3.76
CA LEU A 55 6.52 -4.84 -4.99
C LEU A 55 6.94 -5.97 -5.95
N PRO A 56 6.55 -5.94 -7.24
CA PRO A 56 7.10 -6.86 -8.22
C PRO A 56 8.61 -6.67 -8.30
N THR A 57 9.35 -7.77 -8.30
CA THR A 57 10.80 -7.75 -8.46
C THR A 57 11.15 -7.48 -9.92
N LEU A 58 11.90 -6.40 -10.18
CA LEU A 58 12.41 -6.09 -11.51
C LEU A 58 13.73 -6.82 -11.75
N ASP A 59 13.79 -7.67 -12.79
CA ASP A 59 15.05 -8.29 -13.22
C ASP A 59 15.85 -7.30 -14.08
N THR A 60 16.75 -6.56 -13.43
CA THR A 60 17.63 -5.57 -14.08
C THR A 60 18.66 -6.21 -15.00
N ASN A 61 19.00 -7.49 -14.79
CA ASN A 61 19.91 -8.22 -15.67
C ASN A 61 19.24 -8.54 -16.99
N ALA A 62 17.99 -9.03 -16.96
CA ALA A 62 17.20 -9.27 -18.18
C ALA A 62 17.02 -7.99 -19.01
N LEU A 63 16.82 -6.86 -18.34
CA LEU A 63 16.68 -5.54 -18.97
C LEU A 63 17.99 -5.08 -19.63
N THR A 64 19.10 -5.17 -18.90
CA THR A 64 20.45 -4.87 -19.41
C THR A 64 20.79 -5.75 -20.62
N GLN A 65 20.54 -7.06 -20.51
CA GLN A 65 20.87 -8.02 -21.56
C GLN A 65 20.06 -7.79 -22.83
N THR A 66 18.79 -7.40 -22.71
CA THR A 66 17.93 -7.05 -23.86
C THR A 66 18.43 -5.78 -24.55
N ILE A 67 18.77 -4.72 -23.79
CA ILE A 67 19.34 -3.48 -24.33
C ILE A 67 20.65 -3.78 -25.08
N THR A 68 21.55 -4.56 -24.48
CA THR A 68 22.81 -4.94 -25.12
C THR A 68 22.58 -5.70 -26.42
N GLN A 69 21.67 -6.68 -26.44
CA GLN A 69 21.39 -7.46 -27.66
C GLN A 69 20.77 -6.62 -28.79
N ILE A 70 19.90 -5.66 -28.46
CA ILE A 70 19.37 -4.71 -29.44
C ILE A 70 20.49 -3.84 -30.01
N SER A 71 21.39 -3.33 -29.16
CA SER A 71 22.57 -2.56 -29.59
C SER A 71 23.44 -3.38 -30.54
N THR A 72 23.74 -4.64 -30.18
CA THR A 72 24.53 -5.54 -31.03
C THR A 72 23.82 -5.87 -32.35
N ALA A 73 22.50 -6.06 -32.34
CA ALA A 73 21.73 -6.29 -33.57
C ALA A 73 21.76 -5.07 -34.48
N TYR A 74 21.66 -3.86 -33.92
CA TYR A 74 21.79 -2.60 -34.66
C TYR A 74 23.18 -2.46 -35.28
N GLU A 75 24.25 -2.67 -34.51
CA GLU A 75 25.63 -2.64 -35.02
C GLU A 75 25.87 -3.67 -36.13
N SER A 76 25.26 -4.86 -36.01
CA SER A 76 25.35 -5.92 -37.03
C SER A 76 24.65 -5.52 -38.34
N ILE A 77 23.51 -4.84 -38.26
CA ILE A 77 22.82 -4.28 -39.44
C ILE A 77 23.66 -3.18 -40.06
N GLU A 78 24.16 -2.24 -39.27
CA GLU A 78 25.00 -1.15 -39.76
C GLU A 78 26.21 -1.70 -40.52
N SER A 79 26.87 -2.72 -39.96
CA SER A 79 27.98 -3.43 -40.61
C SER A 79 27.55 -4.09 -41.94
N SER A 80 26.38 -4.72 -41.96
CA SER A 80 25.86 -5.41 -43.15
C SER A 80 25.48 -4.44 -44.26
N PHE A 81 24.87 -3.31 -43.89
CA PHE A 81 24.51 -2.24 -44.80
C PHE A 81 25.76 -1.57 -45.37
N ALA A 82 26.77 -1.30 -44.53
CA ALA A 82 28.05 -0.78 -44.97
C ALA A 82 28.72 -1.71 -46.00
N LYS A 83 28.74 -3.03 -45.77
CA LYS A 83 29.30 -4.00 -46.71
C LYS A 83 28.48 -4.16 -47.99
N LEU A 84 27.16 -4.11 -47.89
CA LEU A 84 26.31 -4.10 -49.08
C LEU A 84 26.56 -2.84 -49.92
N SER A 85 26.67 -1.68 -49.28
CA SER A 85 26.99 -0.41 -49.92
C SER A 85 28.34 -0.46 -50.64
N THR A 86 29.34 -1.17 -50.13
CA THR A 86 30.63 -1.33 -50.82
C THR A 86 30.61 -2.35 -51.95
N LYS A 87 29.66 -3.30 -51.95
CA LYS A 87 29.47 -4.30 -53.02
C LYS A 87 28.53 -3.85 -54.13
N LEU A 88 27.66 -2.88 -53.86
CA LEU A 88 26.73 -2.26 -54.82
C LEU A 88 27.42 -1.83 -56.14
N PRO A 89 28.60 -1.18 -56.12
CA PRO A 89 29.32 -0.82 -57.35
C PRO A 89 29.77 -2.03 -58.18
N GLU A 90 30.12 -3.15 -57.54
CA GLU A 90 30.52 -4.38 -58.25
C GLU A 90 29.30 -5.06 -58.88
N ILE A 91 28.16 -5.05 -58.20
CA ILE A 91 26.87 -5.50 -58.74
C ILE A 91 26.45 -4.62 -59.93
N GLN A 92 26.61 -3.29 -59.82
CA GLN A 92 26.38 -2.35 -60.91
C GLN A 92 27.26 -2.66 -62.12
N LYS A 93 28.56 -2.90 -61.89
CA LYS A 93 29.52 -3.27 -62.94
C LYS A 93 29.16 -4.60 -63.61
N GLN A 94 28.69 -5.59 -62.84
CA GLN A 94 28.17 -6.84 -63.38
C GLN A 94 26.92 -6.61 -64.25
N LEU A 95 25.99 -5.77 -63.80
CA LEU A 95 24.81 -5.36 -64.58
C LEU A 95 25.19 -4.64 -65.88
N ASP A 96 26.17 -3.75 -65.84
CA ASP A 96 26.65 -3.05 -67.03
C ASP A 96 27.30 -4.03 -68.02
N GLN A 97 28.00 -5.06 -67.53
CA GLN A 97 28.55 -6.14 -68.36
C GLN A 97 27.47 -7.06 -68.97
N LEU A 98 26.28 -7.14 -68.36
CA LEU A 98 25.13 -7.91 -68.88
C LEU A 98 24.49 -7.26 -70.11
N SER A 99 24.73 -5.97 -70.37
CA SER A 99 24.19 -5.30 -71.56
C SER A 99 24.71 -5.87 -72.89
N ASN A 100 25.76 -6.72 -72.87
CA ASN A 100 26.42 -7.26 -74.06
C ASN A 100 26.41 -8.81 -74.21
N ILE A 101 25.84 -9.61 -73.30
CA ILE A 101 25.85 -11.09 -73.40
C ILE A 101 24.55 -11.72 -72.84
N LYS A 102 24.12 -12.85 -73.44
CA LYS A 102 22.98 -13.70 -73.00
C LYS A 102 23.14 -14.13 -71.52
N LEU A 103 22.12 -13.86 -70.71
CA LEU A 103 22.08 -13.96 -69.26
C LEU A 103 22.59 -15.31 -68.68
N PRO A 104 23.54 -15.30 -67.73
CA PRO A 104 23.75 -16.41 -66.81
C PRO A 104 22.69 -16.35 -65.70
N GLU A 105 21.72 -17.25 -65.78
CA GLU A 105 20.54 -17.39 -64.89
C GLU A 105 20.88 -17.35 -63.38
N ASN A 106 22.05 -17.87 -63.01
CA ASN A 106 22.52 -17.91 -61.62
C ASN A 106 22.75 -16.53 -60.98
N ALA A 107 23.26 -15.54 -61.73
CA ALA A 107 23.62 -14.24 -61.15
C ALA A 107 22.37 -13.43 -60.76
N MET A 108 21.33 -13.48 -61.60
CA MET A 108 20.06 -12.80 -61.34
C MET A 108 19.29 -13.46 -60.20
N SER A 109 19.31 -14.81 -60.12
CA SER A 109 18.71 -15.55 -59.01
C SER A 109 19.36 -15.19 -57.67
N GLN A 110 20.69 -15.12 -57.61
CA GLN A 110 21.41 -14.75 -56.38
C GLN A 110 21.10 -13.31 -55.93
N LEU A 111 21.00 -12.37 -56.87
CA LEU A 111 20.63 -10.99 -56.54
C LEU A 111 19.22 -10.92 -55.96
N LYS A 112 18.26 -11.62 -56.59
CA LYS A 112 16.89 -11.73 -56.08
C LYS A 112 16.86 -12.32 -54.67
N ASP A 113 17.58 -13.42 -54.45
CA ASP A 113 17.67 -14.06 -53.13
C ASP A 113 18.23 -13.10 -52.08
N ASN A 114 19.25 -12.31 -52.44
CA ASN A 114 19.84 -11.33 -51.53
C ASN A 114 18.86 -10.20 -51.18
N VAL A 115 18.10 -9.68 -52.16
CA VAL A 115 17.07 -8.66 -51.93
C VAL A 115 15.93 -9.21 -51.07
N ASP A 116 15.48 -10.43 -51.34
CA ASP A 116 14.43 -11.07 -50.56
C ASP A 116 14.87 -11.28 -49.09
N LYS A 117 16.13 -11.67 -48.87
CA LYS A 117 16.74 -11.75 -47.53
C LYS A 117 16.81 -10.40 -46.82
N ILE A 118 17.21 -9.32 -47.50
CA ILE A 118 17.23 -7.95 -46.93
C ILE A 118 15.83 -7.56 -46.48
N ASN A 119 14.84 -7.75 -47.35
CA ASN A 119 13.46 -7.39 -47.06
C ASN A 119 12.92 -8.17 -45.85
N ALA A 120 13.25 -9.45 -45.73
CA ALA A 120 12.94 -10.26 -44.56
C ALA A 120 13.62 -9.70 -43.29
N GLY A 121 14.92 -9.38 -43.36
CA GLY A 121 15.67 -8.78 -42.25
C GLY A 121 15.10 -7.44 -41.79
N MET A 122 14.74 -6.55 -42.71
CA MET A 122 14.13 -5.25 -42.37
C MET A 122 12.77 -5.40 -41.69
N LYS A 123 11.95 -6.39 -42.09
CA LYS A 123 10.68 -6.67 -41.40
C LYS A 123 10.89 -7.17 -39.97
N VAL A 124 11.89 -8.05 -39.76
CA VAL A 124 12.25 -8.51 -38.41
C VAL A 124 12.73 -7.35 -37.55
N LEU A 125 13.55 -6.46 -38.11
CA LEU A 125 14.02 -5.26 -37.41
C LEU A 125 12.85 -4.34 -37.00
N ASP A 126 11.93 -4.04 -37.91
CA ASP A 126 10.77 -3.19 -37.64
C ASP A 126 9.89 -3.74 -36.51
N GLN A 127 9.65 -5.06 -36.52
CA GLN A 127 8.94 -5.75 -35.45
C GLN A 127 9.71 -5.73 -34.12
N GLY A 128 11.04 -5.91 -34.18
CA GLY A 128 11.92 -5.79 -33.02
C GLY A 128 11.83 -4.39 -32.39
N LEU A 129 12.00 -3.34 -33.20
CA LEU A 129 11.93 -1.94 -32.75
C LEU A 129 10.56 -1.60 -32.15
N THR A 130 9.48 -2.06 -32.78
CA THR A 130 8.12 -1.91 -32.25
C THR A 130 7.97 -2.58 -30.88
N THR A 131 8.54 -3.78 -30.70
CA THR A 131 8.50 -4.51 -29.42
C THR A 131 9.29 -3.77 -28.34
N VAL A 132 10.47 -3.25 -28.67
CA VAL A 132 11.30 -2.46 -27.77
C VAL A 132 10.61 -1.18 -27.34
N SER A 133 9.98 -0.46 -28.29
CA SER A 133 9.20 0.74 -27.99
C SER A 133 8.05 0.45 -27.02
N LYS A 134 7.34 -0.67 -27.21
CA LYS A 134 6.31 -1.13 -26.26
C LYS A 134 6.91 -1.43 -24.88
N ASN A 135 8.06 -2.09 -24.82
CA ASN A 135 8.74 -2.40 -23.56
C ASN A 135 9.20 -1.14 -22.82
N MET A 136 9.70 -0.12 -23.54
CA MET A 136 10.00 1.20 -22.95
C MET A 136 8.75 1.85 -22.36
N GLY A 137 7.61 1.79 -23.06
CA GLY A 137 6.35 2.32 -22.53
C GLY A 137 5.83 1.54 -21.31
N LEU A 138 6.09 0.23 -21.22
CA LEU A 138 5.80 -0.55 -20.01
C LEU A 138 6.72 -0.16 -18.85
N LEU A 139 8.01 0.06 -19.12
CA LEU A 139 8.99 0.46 -18.12
C LEU A 139 8.71 1.86 -17.55
N ASP A 140 8.31 2.79 -18.40
CA ASP A 140 7.90 4.15 -18.01
C ASP A 140 6.73 4.10 -17.02
N LYS A 141 5.65 3.39 -17.38
CA LYS A 141 4.51 3.14 -16.48
C LYS A 141 4.90 2.43 -15.18
N SER A 142 5.86 1.51 -15.25
CA SER A 142 6.35 0.80 -14.07
C SER A 142 7.07 1.74 -13.11
N THR A 143 7.82 2.71 -13.65
CA THR A 143 8.52 3.74 -12.85
C THR A 143 7.52 4.64 -12.12
N ASP A 144 6.43 5.05 -12.79
CA ASP A 144 5.34 5.80 -12.16
C ASP A 144 4.66 5.01 -11.03
N SER A 145 4.43 3.71 -11.26
CA SER A 145 3.82 2.84 -10.24
C SER A 145 4.70 2.68 -8.99
N LEU A 146 6.03 2.69 -9.15
CA LEU A 146 6.97 2.63 -8.03
C LEU A 146 6.95 3.92 -7.22
N SER A 147 6.87 5.09 -7.88
CA SER A 147 6.70 6.37 -7.18
C SER A 147 5.42 6.37 -6.35
N THR A 148 4.31 5.93 -6.96
CA THR A 148 3.01 5.84 -6.28
C THR A 148 3.08 4.90 -5.06
N ALA A 149 3.74 3.75 -5.20
CA ALA A 149 3.93 2.81 -4.09
C ALA A 149 4.79 3.40 -2.97
N ALA A 150 5.85 4.15 -3.30
CA ALA A 150 6.68 4.84 -2.33
C ALA A 150 5.88 5.90 -1.54
N ASP A 151 5.01 6.65 -2.21
CA ASP A 151 4.10 7.62 -1.59
C ASP A 151 3.08 6.93 -0.67
N GLY A 152 2.54 5.78 -1.08
CA GLY A 152 1.68 4.94 -0.27
C GLY A 152 2.38 4.43 1.01
N ILE A 153 3.63 3.96 0.89
CA ILE A 153 4.46 3.54 2.03
C ILE A 153 4.71 4.72 2.99
N ASN A 154 5.03 5.90 2.46
CA ASN A 154 5.23 7.11 3.28
C ASN A 154 3.95 7.52 4.02
N THR A 155 2.80 7.42 3.36
CA THR A 155 1.49 7.67 3.96
C THR A 155 1.21 6.69 5.10
N LEU A 156 1.45 5.39 4.87
CA LEU A 156 1.29 4.35 5.88
C LEU A 156 2.23 4.58 7.08
N LEU A 157 3.50 4.93 6.84
CA LEU A 157 4.45 5.29 7.88
C LEU A 157 3.98 6.52 8.69
N GLY A 158 3.40 7.51 8.03
CA GLY A 158 2.76 8.66 8.67
C GLY A 158 1.62 8.23 9.59
N GLY A 159 0.74 7.34 9.12
CA GLY A 159 -0.34 6.76 9.91
C GLY A 159 0.16 6.01 11.16
N PHE A 160 1.22 5.20 11.03
CA PHE A 160 1.82 4.51 12.17
C PHE A 160 2.42 5.47 13.21
N LYS A 161 3.05 6.57 12.77
CA LYS A 161 3.55 7.61 13.69
C LYS A 161 2.41 8.26 14.46
N GLN A 162 1.30 8.57 13.79
CA GLN A 162 0.11 9.15 14.41
C GLN A 162 -0.52 8.18 15.41
N LEU A 163 -0.68 6.91 15.04
CA LEU A 163 -1.18 5.86 15.93
C LEU A 163 -0.32 5.71 17.19
N ASN A 164 1.01 5.76 17.04
CA ASN A 164 1.91 5.75 18.18
C ASN A 164 1.70 6.96 19.11
N GLY A 165 1.47 8.15 18.55
CA GLY A 165 1.14 9.35 19.33
C GLY A 165 -0.18 9.20 20.12
N TYR A 166 -1.21 8.61 19.50
CA TYR A 166 -2.47 8.33 20.18
C TYR A 166 -2.32 7.28 21.29
N ASN A 167 -1.52 6.23 21.07
CA ASN A 167 -1.23 5.24 22.10
C ASN A 167 -0.53 5.86 23.31
N GLN A 168 0.41 6.79 23.11
CA GLN A 168 1.03 7.52 24.22
C GLN A 168 0.01 8.39 24.97
N THR A 169 -0.86 9.09 24.25
CA THR A 169 -1.93 9.89 24.86
C THR A 169 -2.88 9.03 25.70
N LEU A 170 -3.23 7.84 25.20
CA LEU A 170 -4.08 6.89 25.92
C LEU A 170 -3.37 6.35 27.17
N LEU A 171 -2.08 6.03 27.08
CA LEU A 171 -1.28 5.57 28.20
C LEU A 171 -1.17 6.64 29.31
N ASP A 172 -0.96 7.89 28.92
CA ASP A 172 -0.93 9.03 29.84
C ASP A 172 -2.28 9.22 30.53
N GLY A 173 -3.38 9.14 29.77
CA GLY A 173 -4.74 9.21 30.30
C GLY A 173 -5.04 8.09 31.31
N ALA A 174 -4.70 6.86 30.97
CA ALA A 174 -4.84 5.70 31.86
C ALA A 174 -4.00 5.86 33.14
N SER A 175 -2.78 6.38 33.01
CA SER A 175 -1.88 6.64 34.15
C SER A 175 -2.45 7.72 35.07
N LYS A 176 -3.00 8.80 34.52
CA LYS A 176 -3.69 9.85 35.29
C LYS A 176 -4.92 9.30 36.01
N LEU A 177 -5.74 8.48 35.34
CA LEU A 177 -6.91 7.86 35.96
C LEU A 177 -6.51 6.95 37.13
N LYS A 178 -5.48 6.11 36.93
CA LYS A 178 -4.93 5.24 37.98
C LYS A 178 -4.40 6.05 39.16
N ALA A 179 -3.69 7.15 38.91
CA ALA A 179 -3.14 8.01 39.96
C ALA A 179 -4.21 8.73 40.78
N ASN A 180 -5.34 9.11 40.17
CA ASN A 180 -6.43 9.82 40.85
C ASN A 180 -7.45 8.88 41.53
N SER A 181 -7.48 7.60 41.16
CA SER A 181 -8.42 6.62 41.71
C SER A 181 -8.36 6.52 43.24
N PRO A 182 -7.19 6.49 43.91
CA PRO A 182 -7.12 6.46 45.37
C PRO A 182 -7.74 7.69 46.05
N SER A 183 -7.54 8.89 45.49
CA SER A 183 -8.13 10.12 46.02
C SER A 183 -9.65 10.13 45.91
N LEU A 184 -10.19 9.60 44.80
CA LEU A 184 -11.64 9.43 44.63
C LEU A 184 -12.20 8.45 45.66
N VAL A 185 -11.55 7.30 45.86
CA VAL A 185 -11.94 6.32 46.89
C VAL A 185 -11.90 6.94 48.29
N ALA A 186 -10.84 7.70 48.60
CA ALA A 186 -10.74 8.41 49.88
C ALA A 186 -11.89 9.42 50.06
N GLY A 187 -12.23 10.19 49.03
CA GLY A 187 -13.36 11.13 49.07
C GLY A 187 -14.70 10.43 49.29
N ILE A 188 -14.93 9.29 48.65
CA ILE A 188 -16.13 8.46 48.86
C ILE A 188 -16.19 7.96 50.31
N ASN A 189 -15.08 7.48 50.87
CA ASN A 189 -15.03 7.02 52.26
C ASN A 189 -15.27 8.16 53.26
N THR A 190 -14.72 9.34 53.01
CA THR A 190 -14.98 10.54 53.83
C THR A 190 -16.45 10.92 53.80
N LEU A 191 -17.07 10.90 52.61
CA LEU A 191 -18.50 11.20 52.47
C LEU A 191 -19.36 10.17 53.23
N ALA A 192 -19.04 8.88 53.12
CA ALA A 192 -19.73 7.81 53.85
C ALA A 192 -19.63 8.00 55.37
N GLY A 193 -18.44 8.31 55.89
CA GLY A 193 -18.26 8.59 57.31
C GLY A 193 -19.07 9.81 57.79
N GLY A 194 -19.09 10.89 57.00
CA GLY A 194 -19.92 12.06 57.32
C GLY A 194 -21.42 11.77 57.30
N THR A 195 -21.89 10.89 56.41
CA THR A 195 -23.31 10.45 56.41
C THR A 195 -23.66 9.60 57.63
N ASP A 196 -22.74 8.77 58.11
CA ASP A 196 -22.93 7.98 59.34
C ASP A 196 -22.98 8.88 60.58
N GLU A 197 -22.10 9.88 60.65
CA GLU A 197 -22.11 10.89 61.73
C GLU A 197 -23.42 11.69 61.73
N LEU A 198 -23.89 12.12 60.55
CA LEU A 198 -25.16 12.82 60.42
C LEU A 198 -26.34 11.95 60.88
N ALA A 199 -26.38 10.68 60.47
CA ALA A 199 -27.42 9.74 60.89
C ALA A 199 -27.40 9.52 62.41
N SER A 200 -26.22 9.39 63.02
CA SER A 200 -26.06 9.28 64.46
C SER A 200 -26.55 10.54 65.19
N GLY A 201 -26.22 11.73 64.68
CA GLY A 201 -26.68 13.01 65.20
C GLY A 201 -28.21 13.15 65.15
N LEU A 202 -28.84 12.74 64.04
CA LEU A 202 -30.30 12.75 63.90
C LEU A 202 -30.98 11.78 64.88
N ASN A 203 -30.41 10.58 65.09
CA ASN A 203 -30.91 9.64 66.09
C ASN A 203 -30.80 10.19 67.52
N THR A 204 -29.68 10.85 67.83
CA THR A 204 -29.47 11.51 69.14
C THR A 204 -30.49 12.62 69.35
N LEU A 205 -30.68 13.49 68.35
CA LEU A 205 -31.67 14.55 68.39
C LEU A 205 -33.08 14.00 68.56
N GLY A 206 -33.46 12.97 67.79
CA GLY A 206 -34.74 12.28 67.92
C GLY A 206 -34.97 11.72 69.32
N SER A 207 -33.95 11.08 69.90
CA SER A 207 -34.00 10.55 71.27
C SER A 207 -34.19 11.64 72.31
N GLN A 208 -33.47 12.77 72.19
CA GLN A 208 -33.62 13.91 73.10
C GLN A 208 -34.99 14.56 73.00
N LEU A 209 -35.55 14.68 71.79
CA LEU A 209 -36.90 15.19 71.58
C LEU A 209 -37.96 14.26 72.20
N CYS A 210 -37.85 12.94 72.03
CA CYS A 210 -38.73 11.97 72.71
C CYS A 210 -38.65 12.16 74.24
N SER A 211 -37.45 12.12 74.84
CA SER A 211 -37.29 12.29 76.29
C SER A 211 -37.82 13.63 76.81
N GLY A 212 -37.60 14.72 76.06
CA GLY A 212 -38.14 16.04 76.39
C GLY A 212 -39.67 16.08 76.36
N SER A 213 -40.28 15.43 75.37
CA SER A 213 -41.74 15.31 75.29
C SER A 213 -42.32 14.48 76.44
N GLU A 214 -41.69 13.36 76.82
CA GLU A 214 -42.10 12.54 77.96
C GLU A 214 -42.01 13.31 79.28
N HIS A 215 -40.92 14.05 79.48
CA HIS A 215 -40.76 14.88 80.68
C HIS A 215 -41.81 15.99 80.77
N SER A 216 -42.13 16.64 79.64
CA SER A 216 -43.20 17.63 79.58
C SER A 216 -44.56 17.02 79.95
N GLN A 217 -44.89 15.85 79.40
CA GLN A 217 -46.12 15.11 79.74
C GLN A 217 -46.16 14.75 81.23
N GLN A 218 -45.05 14.27 81.79
CA GLN A 218 -44.98 13.92 83.21
C GLN A 218 -45.12 15.15 84.12
N THR A 219 -44.61 16.30 83.71
CA THR A 219 -44.78 17.57 84.43
C THR A 219 -46.25 18.00 84.46
N VAL A 220 -46.97 17.85 83.34
CA VAL A 220 -48.42 18.12 83.28
C VAL A 220 -49.19 17.19 84.23
N LEU A 221 -48.94 15.87 84.17
CA LEU A 221 -49.57 14.90 85.08
C LEU A 221 -49.27 15.21 86.55
N HIS A 222 -48.04 15.58 86.89
CA HIS A 222 -47.68 15.97 88.25
C HIS A 222 -48.48 17.19 88.72
N PHE A 223 -48.59 18.23 87.87
CA PHE A 223 -49.36 19.42 88.19
C PHE A 223 -50.86 19.12 88.42
N GLU A 224 -51.45 18.25 87.60
CA GLU A 224 -52.82 17.75 87.81
C GLU A 224 -52.98 17.00 89.13
N THR A 225 -51.99 16.19 89.52
CA THR A 225 -52.07 15.36 90.75
C THR A 225 -51.95 16.20 92.02
N VAL A 226 -51.18 17.30 91.98
CA VAL A 226 -50.87 18.14 93.16
C VAL A 226 -51.92 19.24 93.41
N LEU A 227 -52.85 19.49 92.47
CA LEU A 227 -53.96 20.44 92.60
C LEU A 227 -55.36 19.78 92.67
N PRO A 228 -55.66 18.91 93.66
CA PRO A 228 -56.93 18.17 93.66
C PRO A 228 -58.20 19.00 93.97
N HIS A 229 -58.14 20.33 94.24
CA HIS A 229 -59.28 21.05 94.85
C HIS A 229 -59.64 22.44 94.25
N SER A 230 -59.37 22.72 92.98
CA SER A 230 -59.67 24.06 92.42
C SER A 230 -60.37 24.14 91.06
N PHE A 231 -60.63 23.02 90.37
CA PHE A 231 -61.27 23.06 89.03
C PHE A 231 -62.53 22.19 88.99
N PRO A 232 -63.73 22.76 88.77
CA PRO A 232 -64.95 21.98 88.53
C PRO A 232 -64.94 21.39 87.10
N GLU A 233 -65.44 20.16 86.98
CA GLU A 233 -65.59 19.33 85.77
C GLU A 233 -65.63 20.09 84.43
N GLN A 234 -64.62 19.90 83.57
CA GLN A 234 -64.78 19.72 82.12
C GLN A 234 -63.47 19.19 81.49
N GLN A 235 -63.61 18.13 80.67
CA GLN A 235 -62.64 17.47 79.79
C GLN A 235 -61.67 16.48 80.44
N SER A 236 -62.06 15.20 80.38
CA SER A 236 -61.13 14.07 80.40
C SER A 236 -60.09 14.29 79.30
N PHE A 237 -58.86 14.67 79.66
CA PHE A 237 -57.76 14.66 78.71
C PHE A 237 -57.56 13.22 78.23
N PRO A 238 -57.49 12.97 76.91
CA PRO A 238 -57.27 11.64 76.39
C PRO A 238 -55.97 11.09 76.99
N LYS A 239 -56.05 9.88 77.56
CA LYS A 239 -54.92 9.15 78.11
C LYS A 239 -53.82 9.14 77.04
N ALA A 240 -52.72 9.85 77.27
CA ALA A 240 -51.64 9.93 76.31
C ALA A 240 -51.07 8.52 76.11
N GLU A 241 -51.38 7.90 74.98
CA GLU A 241 -50.63 6.73 74.52
C GLU A 241 -49.18 7.18 74.28
N PRO A 242 -48.18 6.37 74.66
CA PRO A 242 -46.78 6.70 74.43
C PRO A 242 -46.50 6.65 72.92
N TYR A 243 -46.63 7.79 72.24
CA TYR A 243 -46.31 7.98 70.83
C TYR A 243 -44.80 8.18 70.62
N CYS A 244 -43.95 7.29 71.11
CA CYS A 244 -42.57 7.17 70.60
C CYS A 244 -42.29 5.70 70.23
N LYS A 245 -42.94 5.20 69.17
CA LYS A 245 -42.38 4.09 68.39
C LYS A 245 -41.40 4.68 67.37
N MET A 246 -40.14 4.84 67.76
CA MET A 246 -39.07 5.03 66.77
C MET A 246 -38.80 3.69 66.09
N GLU A 247 -39.52 3.38 65.02
CA GLU A 247 -39.05 2.38 64.05
C GLU A 247 -38.02 3.05 63.14
N VAL A 248 -36.74 2.87 63.47
CA VAL A 248 -35.64 3.17 62.56
C VAL A 248 -35.38 1.91 61.75
N SER A 249 -36.00 1.80 60.56
CA SER A 249 -35.65 0.76 59.60
C SER A 249 -34.19 0.95 59.15
N ARG A 250 -33.37 -0.09 59.35
CA ARG A 250 -32.04 -0.23 58.75
C ARG A 250 -32.14 -0.50 57.27
#